data_AF-A0A9X9X2K9-F1
#
_entry.id   AF-A0A9X9X2K9-F1
#
_cell.length_a   1.000
_cell.length_b   1.000
_cell.length_c   1.000
_cell.angle_alpha   90.00
_cell.angle_beta   90.00
_cell.angle_gamma   90.00
#
_symmetry.space_group_name_H-M   'P 1'
#
loop_
_entity.id
_entity.type
_entity.pdbx_description
1 polymer ?
#
loop_
_entity_poly.entity_id
_entity_poly.type
_entity_poly.pdbx_seq_one_letter_code
_entity_poly.pdbx_strand_id
1 'polypeptide(L)'
;MSRRPCIAGHVMLRSCSRSEFVTLRCEKWGPMPTRMLIVFNPAAGARRRRKLLAALDLLRGIGMRPEVADTARRGHAVELARAAAEEGMRIVVAAGGDGTIAEVASGLAGSDSALGVLPLGTANVLALELGLPRAPVKAAEVLAMGRTALLHPGLARYPDGRELLFVQMLGAGFDAAVVHRLSTPLKRTIGKGAYIWQTMREMPRYPFPPMRVVLDGREETAASAIVTKGRLYAGRFLLAPGADPHEEGFHVALFRDAGVLAAMRYGAALPLGCLPRMRGVDILRAREVRLEGQDIPLQADGDAAGCTPVAIGAAPKAMRIVVP
;
A
#
# COMPACT_ATOMS: atom_id res chain seq x y z
N MET A 1 -4.15 26.81 -38.42
CA MET A 1 -2.82 26.65 -37.80
C MET A 1 -2.55 27.84 -36.90
N SER A 2 -2.72 27.70 -35.59
CA SER A 2 -2.40 28.75 -34.61
C SER A 2 -1.56 28.10 -33.51
N ARG A 3 -0.25 28.37 -33.52
CA ARG A 3 0.69 27.93 -32.48
C ARG A 3 0.56 28.88 -31.29
N ARG A 4 0.12 28.37 -30.14
CA ARG A 4 0.26 29.09 -28.86
C ARG A 4 1.73 29.05 -28.42
N PRO A 5 2.26 30.08 -27.74
CA PRO A 5 3.67 30.13 -27.38
C PRO A 5 3.99 29.22 -26.18
N CYS A 6 5.07 28.46 -26.29
CA CYS A 6 5.70 27.77 -25.16
C CYS A 6 6.27 28.80 -24.17
N ILE A 7 5.79 28.78 -22.93
CA ILE A 7 6.40 29.55 -21.84
C ILE A 7 7.60 28.74 -21.35
N ALA A 8 8.81 29.14 -21.75
CA ALA A 8 10.06 28.60 -21.24
C ALA A 8 10.34 29.17 -19.83
N GLY A 9 9.89 28.47 -18.79
CA GLY A 9 10.24 28.81 -17.41
C GLY A 9 11.70 28.43 -17.11
N HIS A 10 12.57 29.42 -16.89
CA HIS A 10 13.92 29.22 -16.36
C HIS A 10 13.86 29.20 -14.83
N VAL A 11 14.26 28.10 -14.20
CA VAL A 11 14.42 28.02 -12.75
C VAL A 11 15.91 28.12 -12.43
N MET A 12 16.35 29.27 -11.90
CA MET A 12 17.68 29.43 -11.30
C MET A 12 17.60 29.08 -9.81
N LEU A 13 18.25 28.00 -9.39
CA LEU A 13 18.53 27.73 -7.99
C LEU A 13 19.94 28.23 -7.66
N ARG A 14 20.08 29.18 -6.73
CA ARG A 14 21.37 29.59 -6.19
C ARG A 14 21.85 28.54 -5.18
N SER A 15 22.94 27.83 -5.47
CA SER A 15 23.74 27.18 -4.43
C SER A 15 24.72 28.20 -3.86
N CYS A 16 24.83 28.23 -2.53
CA CYS A 16 25.91 28.92 -1.85
C CYS A 16 27.14 27.99 -1.90
N SER A 17 28.22 28.48 -2.50
CA SER A 17 29.53 27.83 -2.74
C SER A 17 29.66 27.00 -4.03
N ARG A 18 30.55 27.52 -4.89
CA ARG A 18 31.08 27.02 -6.17
C ARG A 18 30.13 27.04 -7.37
N SER A 19 30.56 27.82 -8.35
CA SER A 19 29.97 28.17 -9.64
C SER A 19 29.98 26.99 -10.62
N GLU A 20 29.02 26.08 -10.48
CA GLU A 20 28.59 25.20 -11.58
C GLU A 20 27.10 25.40 -11.81
N PHE A 21 26.76 26.04 -12.92
CA PHE A 21 25.39 26.25 -13.37
C PHE A 21 24.85 24.94 -13.97
N VAL A 22 24.13 24.16 -13.18
CA VAL A 22 23.39 23.00 -13.72
C VAL A 22 22.13 23.54 -14.42
N THR A 23 22.23 23.73 -15.73
CA THR A 23 21.07 24.00 -16.58
C THR A 23 20.27 22.70 -16.72
N LEU A 24 19.30 22.47 -15.83
CA LEU A 24 18.36 21.36 -15.96
C LEU A 24 17.44 21.65 -17.16
N ARG A 25 17.77 21.10 -18.33
CA ARG A 25 16.88 21.17 -19.50
C ARG A 25 15.52 20.58 -19.15
N CYS A 26 14.49 21.38 -19.36
CA CYS A 26 13.06 21.10 -19.20
C CYS A 26 12.55 19.97 -20.14
N GLU A 27 13.40 19.42 -21.02
CA GLU A 27 13.05 18.42 -22.04
C GLU A 27 12.62 17.05 -21.47
N LYS A 28 12.96 16.72 -20.22
CA LYS A 28 12.61 15.40 -19.64
C LYS A 28 11.15 15.28 -19.14
N TRP A 29 10.39 16.37 -19.16
CA TRP A 29 9.18 16.53 -18.37
C TRP A 29 8.02 16.73 -19.36
N GLY A 30 7.15 15.72 -19.49
CA GLY A 30 5.91 15.85 -20.26
C GLY A 30 4.99 16.93 -19.66
N PRO A 31 3.75 17.13 -20.17
CA PRO A 31 2.83 18.11 -19.60
C PRO A 31 2.58 17.82 -18.12
N MET A 32 3.26 18.60 -17.26
CA MET A 32 3.31 18.33 -15.83
C MET A 32 1.94 18.51 -15.19
N PRO A 33 1.53 17.61 -14.29
CA PRO A 33 0.36 17.84 -13.45
C PRO A 33 0.59 19.03 -12.52
N THR A 34 0.13 20.22 -12.92
CA THR A 34 0.40 21.46 -12.19
C THR A 34 -0.21 21.52 -10.79
N ARG A 35 -1.25 20.72 -10.51
CA ARG A 35 -1.92 20.63 -9.20
C ARG A 35 -1.96 19.19 -8.72
N MET A 36 -1.67 19.01 -7.43
CA MET A 36 -1.83 17.75 -6.71
C MET A 36 -2.25 18.03 -5.27
N LEU A 37 -3.09 17.17 -4.71
CA LEU A 37 -3.37 17.17 -3.27
C LEU A 37 -2.42 16.19 -2.58
N ILE A 38 -1.76 16.61 -1.51
CA ILE A 38 -0.94 15.77 -0.65
C ILE A 38 -1.66 15.58 0.67
N VAL A 39 -2.10 14.35 0.93
CA VAL A 39 -2.77 13.96 2.17
C VAL A 39 -1.72 13.45 3.15
N PHE A 40 -1.55 14.14 4.28
CA PHE A 40 -0.53 13.84 5.27
C PHE A 40 -1.13 13.54 6.64
N ASN A 41 -0.59 12.54 7.34
CA ASN A 41 -0.97 12.27 8.72
C ASN A 41 -0.01 12.96 9.71
N PRO A 42 -0.44 14.06 10.40
CA PRO A 42 0.42 14.80 11.32
C PRO A 42 0.82 13.99 12.56
N ALA A 43 0.01 13.02 12.99
CA ALA A 43 0.29 12.16 14.14
C ALA A 43 1.52 11.26 13.92
N ALA A 44 2.10 11.24 12.71
CA ALA A 44 3.28 10.46 12.37
C ALA A 44 4.61 11.11 12.83
N GLY A 45 4.56 12.34 13.37
CA GLY A 45 5.64 12.99 14.11
C GLY A 45 6.54 13.95 13.31
N ALA A 46 7.26 14.82 14.03
CA ALA A 46 8.04 15.93 13.46
C ALA A 46 9.09 15.52 12.42
N ARG A 47 9.70 14.34 12.57
CA ARG A 47 10.64 13.81 11.57
C ARG A 47 9.99 13.61 10.20
N ARG A 48 8.75 13.15 10.15
CA ARG A 48 8.03 12.91 8.88
C ARG A 48 7.53 14.22 8.29
N ARG A 49 7.13 15.19 9.12
CA ARG A 49 6.81 16.56 8.67
C ARG A 49 8.01 17.21 7.97
N ARG A 50 9.22 17.11 8.53
CA ARG A 50 10.44 17.62 7.86
C ARG A 50 10.70 16.97 6.50
N LYS A 51 10.48 15.65 6.40
CA LYS A 51 10.59 14.92 5.13
C LYS A 51 9.56 15.40 4.09
N LEU A 52 8.32 15.64 4.52
CA LEU A 52 7.28 16.21 3.67
C LEU A 52 7.69 17.59 3.16
N LEU A 53 8.17 18.48 4.04
CA LEU A 53 8.62 19.82 3.66
C LEU A 53 9.72 19.77 2.59
N ALA A 54 10.72 18.90 2.74
CA ALA A 54 11.77 18.73 1.73
C ALA A 54 11.22 18.29 0.35
N ALA A 55 10.19 17.44 0.32
CA ALA A 55 9.51 17.06 -0.91
C ALA A 55 8.71 18.23 -1.51
N LEU A 56 8.01 19.01 -0.67
CA LEU A 56 7.26 20.19 -1.09
C LEU A 56 8.16 21.28 -1.66
N ASP A 57 9.33 21.51 -1.06
CA ASP A 57 10.29 22.51 -1.51
C ASP A 57 10.80 22.19 -2.92
N LEU A 58 11.10 20.91 -3.20
CA LEU A 58 11.42 20.46 -4.55
C LEU A 58 10.25 20.72 -5.51
N LEU A 59 9.05 20.22 -5.18
CA LEU A 59 7.87 20.34 -6.04
C LEU A 59 7.55 21.81 -6.39
N ARG A 60 7.62 22.70 -5.40
CA ARG A 60 7.41 24.14 -5.60
C ARG A 60 8.53 24.77 -6.41
N GLY A 61 9.78 24.40 -6.12
CA GLY A 61 10.96 24.89 -6.84
C GLY A 61 10.92 24.60 -8.35
N ILE A 62 10.29 23.49 -8.74
CA ILE A 62 10.12 23.09 -10.15
C ILE A 62 8.77 23.55 -10.75
N GLY A 63 8.05 24.45 -10.08
CA GLY A 63 6.84 25.10 -10.58
C GLY A 63 5.52 24.35 -10.35
N MET A 64 5.53 23.25 -9.59
CA MET A 64 4.31 22.53 -9.21
C MET A 64 3.58 23.27 -8.07
N ARG A 65 2.28 23.06 -7.96
CA ARG A 65 1.44 23.66 -6.91
C ARG A 65 0.83 22.55 -6.03
N PRO A 66 1.63 21.94 -5.13
CA PRO A 66 1.11 20.95 -4.20
C PRO A 66 0.28 21.64 -3.10
N GLU A 67 -0.95 21.18 -2.94
CA GLU A 67 -1.83 21.50 -1.82
C GLU A 67 -1.64 20.43 -0.73
N VAL A 68 -1.69 20.80 0.55
CA VAL A 68 -1.48 19.85 1.65
C VAL A 68 -2.72 19.83 2.52
N ALA A 69 -3.27 18.64 2.75
CA ALA A 69 -4.35 18.41 3.70
C ALA A 69 -3.88 17.46 4.81
N ASP A 70 -3.94 17.96 6.05
CA ASP A 70 -3.59 17.18 7.23
C ASP A 70 -4.80 16.34 7.69
N THR A 71 -4.60 15.05 7.95
CA THR A 71 -5.68 14.17 8.43
C THR A 71 -5.97 14.44 9.91
N ALA A 72 -7.25 14.56 10.29
CA ALA A 72 -7.66 14.76 11.68
C ALA A 72 -7.89 13.44 12.44
N ARG A 73 -8.34 12.40 11.74
CA ARG A 73 -8.71 11.11 12.31
C ARG A 73 -8.54 9.96 11.31
N ARG A 74 -8.66 8.72 11.79
CA ARG A 74 -8.75 7.53 10.94
C ARG A 74 -9.93 7.69 9.97
N GLY A 75 -9.73 7.29 8.72
CA GLY A 75 -10.69 7.45 7.63
C GLY A 75 -10.75 8.84 7.02
N HIS A 76 -10.13 9.88 7.62
CA HIS A 76 -10.18 11.23 7.04
C HIS A 76 -9.40 11.31 5.72
N ALA A 77 -8.38 10.47 5.51
CA ALA A 77 -7.69 10.46 4.21
C ALA A 77 -8.58 9.90 3.08
N VAL A 78 -9.55 9.02 3.39
CA VAL A 78 -10.56 8.55 2.44
C VAL A 78 -11.43 9.73 1.98
N GLU A 79 -11.92 10.51 2.95
CA GLU A 79 -12.80 11.67 2.70
C GLU A 79 -12.09 12.74 1.88
N LEU A 80 -10.85 13.11 2.26
CA LEU A 80 -10.05 14.09 1.55
C LEU A 80 -9.72 13.65 0.12
N ALA A 81 -9.36 12.37 -0.07
CA ALA A 81 -9.03 11.84 -1.39
C ALA A 81 -10.25 11.78 -2.31
N ARG A 82 -11.41 11.37 -1.78
CA ARG A 82 -12.68 11.36 -2.51
C ARG A 82 -13.09 12.75 -2.95
N ALA A 83 -13.10 13.72 -2.03
CA ALA A 83 -13.45 15.11 -2.35
C ALA A 83 -12.53 15.70 -3.42
N ALA A 84 -11.22 15.47 -3.31
CA ALA A 84 -10.27 15.93 -4.33
C ALA A 84 -10.51 15.28 -5.70
N ALA A 85 -10.84 13.99 -5.74
CA ALA A 85 -11.16 13.30 -6.98
C ALA A 85 -12.44 13.85 -7.63
N GLU A 86 -13.47 14.13 -6.83
CA GLU A 86 -14.73 14.76 -7.27
C GLU A 86 -14.51 16.19 -7.81
N GLU A 87 -13.55 16.93 -7.23
CA GLU A 87 -13.09 18.24 -7.74
C GLU A 87 -12.20 18.15 -9.00
N GLY A 88 -11.97 16.95 -9.53
CA GLY A 88 -11.17 16.73 -10.74
C GLY A 88 -9.66 16.78 -10.52
N MET A 89 -9.19 16.61 -9.26
CA MET A 89 -7.76 16.54 -8.97
C MET A 89 -7.13 15.32 -9.66
N ARG A 90 -6.19 15.55 -10.57
CA ARG A 90 -5.58 14.46 -11.36
C ARG A 90 -4.65 13.56 -10.55
N ILE A 91 -4.00 14.08 -9.51
CA ILE A 91 -3.10 13.32 -8.65
C ILE A 91 -3.41 13.63 -7.19
N VAL A 92 -3.68 12.59 -6.41
CA VAL A 92 -3.80 12.68 -4.96
C VAL A 92 -2.73 11.79 -4.33
N VAL A 93 -1.87 12.40 -3.52
CA VAL A 93 -0.65 11.83 -2.99
C VAL A 93 -0.84 11.42 -1.54
N ALA A 94 -0.66 10.14 -1.22
CA ALA A 94 -0.56 9.65 0.14
C ALA A 94 0.85 9.93 0.70
N ALA A 95 0.98 10.89 1.62
CA ALA A 95 2.21 11.16 2.34
C ALA A 95 2.18 10.47 3.72
N GLY A 96 2.58 9.21 3.77
CA GLY A 96 2.43 8.42 4.98
C GLY A 96 3.05 7.02 4.90
N GLY A 97 2.53 6.13 5.74
CA GLY A 97 2.80 4.69 5.66
C GLY A 97 1.68 3.95 4.95
N ASP A 98 1.73 2.61 5.01
CA ASP A 98 0.80 1.71 4.32
C ASP A 98 -0.68 2.03 4.61
N GLY A 99 -1.05 2.30 5.88
CA GLY A 99 -2.43 2.68 6.21
C GLY A 99 -2.89 4.01 5.58
N THR A 100 -2.02 5.01 5.42
CA THR A 100 -2.37 6.26 4.72
C THR A 100 -2.53 6.00 3.22
N ILE A 101 -1.68 5.14 2.65
CA ILE A 101 -1.76 4.74 1.25
C ILE A 101 -3.09 4.02 0.99
N ALA A 102 -3.47 3.08 1.87
CA ALA A 102 -4.73 2.34 1.78
C ALA A 102 -5.97 3.24 1.91
N GLU A 103 -5.97 4.21 2.84
CA GLU A 103 -7.09 5.16 2.98
C GLU A 103 -7.23 6.05 1.74
N VAL A 104 -6.12 6.63 1.23
CA VAL A 104 -6.18 7.44 0.00
C VAL A 104 -6.63 6.59 -1.18
N ALA A 105 -6.08 5.39 -1.36
CA ALA A 105 -6.50 4.47 -2.40
C ALA A 105 -8.01 4.17 -2.34
N SER A 106 -8.54 3.92 -1.14
CA SER A 106 -9.97 3.69 -0.93
C SER A 106 -10.82 4.91 -1.32
N GLY A 107 -10.34 6.13 -1.05
CA GLY A 107 -11.02 7.37 -1.46
C GLY A 107 -10.99 7.61 -2.96
N LEU A 108 -9.95 7.13 -3.66
CA LEU A 108 -9.81 7.23 -5.11
C LEU A 108 -10.49 6.09 -5.89
N ALA A 109 -11.03 5.09 -5.21
CA ALA A 109 -11.66 3.94 -5.84
C ALA A 109 -12.75 4.38 -6.84
N GLY A 110 -12.68 3.89 -8.08
CA GLY A 110 -13.63 4.25 -9.14
C GLY A 110 -13.37 5.60 -9.84
N SER A 111 -12.52 6.47 -9.29
CA SER A 111 -12.21 7.78 -9.89
C SER A 111 -11.21 7.67 -11.07
N ASP A 112 -10.93 8.79 -11.74
CA ASP A 112 -9.87 8.90 -12.76
C ASP A 112 -8.55 9.45 -12.23
N SER A 113 -8.54 9.89 -10.98
CA SER A 113 -7.38 10.42 -10.27
C SER A 113 -6.34 9.34 -10.04
N ALA A 114 -5.07 9.71 -10.20
CA ALA A 114 -3.95 8.83 -9.91
C ALA A 114 -3.54 8.92 -8.44
N LEU A 115 -3.26 7.77 -7.84
CA LEU A 115 -2.61 7.66 -6.54
C LEU A 115 -1.12 8.02 -6.67
N GLY A 116 -0.69 9.05 -5.97
CA GLY A 116 0.73 9.30 -5.71
C GLY A 116 1.13 8.77 -4.34
N VAL A 117 2.41 8.46 -4.15
CA VAL A 117 2.92 8.01 -2.85
C VAL A 117 4.21 8.77 -2.48
N LEU A 118 4.19 9.42 -1.31
CA LEU A 118 5.39 9.86 -0.60
C LEU A 118 5.63 8.89 0.56
N PRO A 119 6.59 7.95 0.44
CA PRO A 119 6.78 6.86 1.40
C PRO A 119 7.44 7.35 2.70
N LEU A 120 6.64 7.90 3.61
CA LEU A 120 7.07 8.44 4.90
C LEU A 120 6.96 7.41 6.05
N GLY A 121 6.39 6.23 5.78
CA GLY A 121 6.25 5.10 6.69
C GLY A 121 7.52 4.29 6.95
N THR A 122 7.36 3.25 7.78
CA THR A 122 8.44 2.34 8.19
C THR A 122 8.61 1.18 7.21
N ALA A 123 7.50 0.60 6.74
CA ALA A 123 7.51 -0.52 5.80
C ALA A 123 7.31 -0.02 4.36
N ASN A 124 6.21 0.69 4.08
CA ASN A 124 5.88 1.23 2.74
C ASN A 124 5.96 0.12 1.69
N VAL A 125 5.29 -0.99 1.95
CA VAL A 125 5.42 -2.23 1.18
C VAL A 125 4.95 -2.02 -0.25
N LEU A 126 3.83 -1.30 -0.49
CA LEU A 126 3.41 -0.95 -1.86
C LEU A 126 4.46 -0.10 -2.58
N ALA A 127 5.07 0.86 -1.88
CA ALA A 127 6.12 1.68 -2.46
C ALA A 127 7.37 0.86 -2.80
N LEU A 128 7.70 -0.15 -1.98
CA LEU A 128 8.79 -1.08 -2.28
C LEU A 128 8.48 -1.98 -3.47
N GLU A 129 7.26 -2.50 -3.54
CA GLU A 129 6.76 -3.33 -4.63
C GLU A 129 6.91 -2.61 -5.98
N LEU A 130 6.56 -1.33 -6.01
CA LEU A 130 6.57 -0.49 -7.21
C LEU A 130 7.92 0.20 -7.47
N GLY A 131 8.96 -0.12 -6.69
CA GLY A 131 10.29 0.47 -6.86
C GLY A 131 10.38 1.98 -6.56
N LEU A 132 9.44 2.54 -5.79
CA LEU A 132 9.43 3.95 -5.45
C LEU A 132 10.61 4.33 -4.53
N PRO A 133 11.29 5.46 -4.79
CA PRO A 133 12.39 5.91 -3.95
C PRO A 133 11.96 6.17 -2.51
N ARG A 134 12.76 5.71 -1.54
CA ARG A 134 12.54 6.01 -0.11
C ARG A 134 12.90 7.44 0.29
N ALA A 135 13.75 8.10 -0.49
CA ALA A 135 14.16 9.48 -0.22
C ALA A 135 13.03 10.42 -0.64
N PRO A 136 12.51 11.29 0.25
CA PRO A 136 11.34 12.13 -0.06
C PRO A 136 11.52 13.00 -1.30
N VAL A 137 12.72 13.56 -1.50
CA VAL A 137 13.07 14.36 -2.68
C VAL A 137 12.99 13.53 -3.96
N LYS A 138 13.57 12.33 -3.98
CA LYS A 138 13.50 11.44 -5.14
C LYS A 138 12.08 10.94 -5.42
N ALA A 139 11.27 10.70 -4.38
CA ALA A 139 9.87 10.37 -4.54
C ALA A 139 9.07 11.55 -5.13
N ALA A 140 9.42 12.78 -4.74
CA ALA A 140 8.83 13.99 -5.32
C ALA A 140 9.21 14.20 -6.79
N GLU A 141 10.43 13.83 -7.20
CA GLU A 141 10.82 13.80 -8.63
C GLU A 141 9.91 12.85 -9.43
N VAL A 142 9.64 11.65 -8.89
CA VAL A 142 8.71 10.68 -9.50
C VAL A 142 7.30 11.27 -9.62
N LEU A 143 6.81 11.94 -8.57
CA LEU A 143 5.51 12.63 -8.61
C LEU A 143 5.46 13.73 -9.66
N ALA A 144 6.55 14.48 -9.83
CA ALA A 144 6.65 15.53 -10.83
C ALA A 144 6.64 14.99 -12.25
N MET A 145 7.30 13.86 -12.51
CA MET A 145 7.25 13.18 -13.80
C MET A 145 5.81 12.76 -14.18
N GLY A 146 4.99 12.41 -13.18
CA GLY A 146 3.56 12.14 -13.37
C GLY A 146 3.25 10.92 -14.24
N ARG A 147 4.23 10.03 -14.46
CA ARG A 147 4.03 8.78 -15.20
C ARG A 147 3.17 7.83 -14.40
N THR A 148 2.15 7.25 -15.03
CA THR A 148 1.22 6.37 -14.35
C THR A 148 1.21 4.97 -14.93
N ALA A 149 1.05 3.98 -14.07
CA ALA A 149 0.70 2.61 -14.42
C ALA A 149 -0.68 2.25 -13.86
N LEU A 150 -1.26 1.15 -14.34
CA LEU A 150 -2.49 0.59 -13.76
C LEU A 150 -2.14 -0.20 -12.50
N LEU A 151 -2.91 -0.01 -11.44
CA LEU A 151 -2.92 -0.80 -10.22
C LEU A 151 -4.28 -1.49 -10.16
N HIS A 152 -4.32 -2.78 -9.84
CA HIS A 152 -5.58 -3.53 -9.71
C HIS A 152 -5.87 -3.85 -8.24
N PRO A 153 -6.61 -2.99 -7.50
CA PRO A 153 -6.97 -3.29 -6.11
C PRO A 153 -7.86 -4.51 -6.00
N GLY A 154 -7.80 -5.16 -4.83
CA GLY A 154 -8.79 -6.13 -4.42
C GLY A 154 -9.95 -5.47 -3.69
N LEU A 155 -11.11 -6.11 -3.74
CA LEU A 155 -12.31 -5.70 -3.03
C LEU A 155 -12.85 -6.89 -2.25
N ALA A 156 -12.89 -6.74 -0.93
CA ALA A 156 -13.48 -7.68 0.00
C ALA A 156 -14.93 -7.28 0.27
N ARG A 157 -15.87 -8.22 0.11
CA ARG A 157 -17.31 -8.05 0.35
C ARG A 157 -17.75 -8.99 1.46
N TYR A 158 -18.47 -8.43 2.42
CA TYR A 158 -18.94 -9.12 3.61
C TYR A 158 -20.45 -9.39 3.51
N PRO A 159 -20.99 -10.39 4.25
CA PRO A 159 -22.42 -10.70 4.23
C PRO A 159 -23.32 -9.55 4.68
N ASP A 160 -22.81 -8.63 5.49
CA ASP A 160 -23.51 -7.43 5.97
C ASP A 160 -23.59 -6.31 4.92
N GLY A 161 -23.09 -6.55 3.70
CA GLY A 161 -23.05 -5.59 2.60
C GLY A 161 -21.88 -4.61 2.68
N ARG A 162 -21.02 -4.70 3.70
CA ARG A 162 -19.81 -3.89 3.79
C ARG A 162 -18.83 -4.30 2.68
N GLU A 163 -18.12 -3.30 2.17
CA GLU A 163 -17.03 -3.48 1.23
C GLU A 163 -15.74 -2.86 1.76
N LEU A 164 -14.61 -3.50 1.50
CA LEU A 164 -13.30 -3.02 1.89
C LEU A 164 -12.32 -3.20 0.73
N LEU A 165 -11.75 -2.10 0.26
CA LEU A 165 -10.71 -2.10 -0.76
C LEU A 165 -9.35 -2.32 -0.11
N PHE A 166 -8.50 -3.13 -0.75
CA PHE A 166 -7.10 -3.29 -0.38
C PHE A 166 -6.22 -3.21 -1.61
N VAL A 167 -5.02 -2.64 -1.47
CA VAL A 167 -4.06 -2.46 -2.57
C VAL A 167 -2.86 -3.39 -2.48
N GLN A 168 -2.69 -4.10 -1.36
CA GLN A 168 -1.57 -5.00 -1.16
C GLN A 168 -2.02 -6.41 -0.87
N MET A 169 -2.76 -6.62 0.21
CA MET A 169 -3.18 -7.96 0.62
C MET A 169 -4.33 -7.95 1.61
N LEU A 170 -5.01 -9.10 1.65
CA LEU A 170 -5.93 -9.49 2.69
C LEU A 170 -5.45 -10.82 3.28
N GLY A 171 -5.20 -10.83 4.59
CA GLY A 171 -4.80 -12.00 5.37
C GLY A 171 -5.95 -12.54 6.21
N ALA A 172 -6.04 -13.85 6.34
CA ALA A 172 -7.00 -14.55 7.17
C ALA A 172 -6.28 -15.59 8.03
N GLY A 173 -6.55 -15.55 9.33
CA GLY A 173 -5.99 -16.51 10.27
C GLY A 173 -5.03 -15.87 11.27
N PHE A 174 -3.86 -16.49 11.46
CA PHE A 174 -2.94 -16.14 12.55
C PHE A 174 -2.39 -14.71 12.41
N ASP A 175 -2.00 -14.29 11.21
CA ASP A 175 -1.46 -12.94 10.98
C ASP A 175 -2.51 -11.86 11.29
N ALA A 176 -3.75 -12.08 10.86
CA ALA A 176 -4.88 -11.22 11.17
C ALA A 176 -5.21 -11.19 12.67
N ALA A 177 -5.15 -12.33 13.36
CA ALA A 177 -5.37 -12.38 14.81
C ALA A 177 -4.36 -11.50 15.57
N VAL A 178 -3.09 -11.47 15.13
CA VAL A 178 -2.07 -10.58 15.67
C VAL A 178 -2.41 -9.11 15.41
N VAL A 179 -2.85 -8.78 14.20
CA VAL A 179 -3.25 -7.42 13.79
C VAL A 179 -4.42 -6.89 14.62
N HIS A 180 -5.42 -7.72 14.95
CA HIS A 180 -6.57 -7.34 15.78
C HIS A 180 -6.20 -7.04 17.23
N ARG A 181 -5.21 -7.76 17.79
CA ARG A 181 -4.77 -7.59 19.19
C ARG A 181 -3.75 -6.45 19.36
N LEU A 182 -3.14 -6.00 18.26
CA LEU A 182 -2.29 -4.82 18.24
C LEU A 182 -3.14 -3.54 18.22
N SER A 183 -3.25 -2.85 19.36
CA SER A 183 -3.95 -1.56 19.41
C SER A 183 -3.34 -0.54 18.43
N THR A 184 -4.19 0.23 17.77
CA THR A 184 -3.81 1.22 16.74
C THR A 184 -2.73 2.25 17.17
N PRO A 185 -2.69 2.73 18.43
CA PRO A 185 -1.61 3.62 18.90
C PRO A 185 -0.26 2.89 18.96
N LEU A 186 -0.29 1.63 19.38
CA LEU A 186 0.88 0.79 19.62
C LEU A 186 1.57 0.41 18.27
N LYS A 187 0.79 0.23 17.19
CA LYS A 187 1.32 0.06 15.81
C LYS A 187 2.17 1.23 15.31
N ARG A 188 1.94 2.46 15.79
CA ARG A 188 2.60 3.69 15.28
C ARG A 188 3.94 3.98 15.95
N THR A 189 4.13 3.52 17.18
CA THR A 189 5.31 3.77 18.03
C THR A 189 6.26 2.58 18.12
N ILE A 190 5.80 1.36 17.87
CA ILE A 190 6.66 0.18 17.98
C ILE A 190 7.56 0.00 16.73
N GLY A 191 8.87 -0.11 16.97
CA GLY A 191 9.82 -0.62 15.97
C GLY A 191 9.60 -2.10 15.65
N LYS A 192 10.10 -2.58 14.50
CA LYS A 192 9.89 -3.95 14.00
C LYS A 192 10.08 -5.07 15.05
N GLY A 193 11.01 -4.90 16.00
CA GLY A 193 11.30 -5.89 17.05
C GLY A 193 10.14 -6.16 18.02
N ALA A 194 9.40 -5.14 18.48
CA ALA A 194 8.30 -5.40 19.41
C ALA A 194 7.01 -5.89 18.70
N TYR A 195 6.88 -5.69 17.38
CA TYR A 195 5.88 -6.39 16.56
C TYR A 195 6.15 -7.90 16.55
N ILE A 196 7.42 -8.30 16.34
CA ILE A 196 7.83 -9.71 16.38
C ILE A 196 7.58 -10.31 17.78
N TRP A 197 7.97 -9.60 18.84
CA TRP A 197 7.74 -10.08 20.21
C TRP A 197 6.26 -10.26 20.53
N GLN A 198 5.39 -9.33 20.15
CA GLN A 198 3.96 -9.47 20.36
C GLN A 198 3.37 -10.62 19.53
N THR A 199 3.82 -10.80 18.29
CA THR A 199 3.48 -11.96 17.45
C THR A 199 3.80 -13.27 18.18
N MET A 200 5.00 -13.37 18.77
CA MET A 200 5.41 -14.56 19.53
C MET A 200 4.55 -14.78 20.78
N ARG A 201 4.13 -13.71 21.47
CA ARG A 201 3.24 -13.81 22.65
C ARG A 201 1.82 -14.27 22.31
N GLU A 202 1.30 -13.86 21.15
CA GLU A 202 -0.07 -14.21 20.75
C GLU A 202 -0.17 -15.59 20.10
N MET A 203 0.94 -16.11 19.56
CA MET A 203 0.98 -17.40 18.86
C MET A 203 0.41 -18.58 19.65
N PRO A 204 0.74 -18.80 20.93
CA PRO A 204 0.19 -19.93 21.69
C PRO A 204 -1.30 -19.81 22.01
N ARG A 205 -1.88 -18.62 21.85
CA ARG A 205 -3.29 -18.32 22.17
C ARG A 205 -4.20 -18.42 20.95
N TYR A 206 -3.63 -18.59 19.75
CA TYR A 206 -4.40 -18.71 18.53
C TYR A 206 -4.70 -20.19 18.27
N PRO A 207 -5.96 -20.59 18.08
CA PRO A 207 -6.31 -22.01 17.94
C PRO A 207 -6.03 -22.60 16.56
N PHE A 208 -5.64 -21.78 15.56
CA PHE A 208 -5.41 -22.21 14.17
C PHE A 208 -6.58 -23.03 13.59
N PRO A 209 -7.82 -22.50 13.61
CA PRO A 209 -8.97 -23.22 13.10
C PRO A 209 -8.82 -23.48 11.60
N PRO A 210 -9.29 -24.63 11.09
CA PRO A 210 -9.31 -24.87 9.65
C PRO A 210 -10.25 -23.86 8.98
N MET A 211 -9.82 -23.35 7.84
CA MET A 211 -10.56 -22.43 6.98
C MET A 211 -10.82 -23.11 5.64
N ARG A 212 -12.06 -23.02 5.16
CA ARG A 212 -12.40 -23.38 3.78
C ARG A 212 -12.05 -22.19 2.89
N VAL A 213 -11.28 -22.46 1.84
CA VAL A 213 -10.85 -21.47 0.86
C VAL A 213 -11.35 -21.90 -0.51
N VAL A 214 -12.18 -21.09 -1.14
CA VAL A 214 -12.67 -21.37 -2.50
C VAL A 214 -11.93 -20.45 -3.47
N LEU A 215 -11.23 -21.03 -4.44
CA LEU A 215 -10.42 -20.35 -5.45
C LEU A 215 -10.98 -20.63 -6.84
N ASP A 216 -11.62 -19.66 -7.48
CA ASP A 216 -12.26 -19.83 -8.80
C ASP A 216 -13.15 -21.10 -8.86
N GLY A 217 -13.90 -21.36 -7.80
CA GLY A 217 -14.78 -22.53 -7.66
C GLY A 217 -14.12 -23.82 -7.16
N ARG A 218 -12.79 -23.86 -6.99
CA ARG A 218 -12.07 -25.02 -6.42
C ARG A 218 -11.95 -24.88 -4.91
N GLU A 219 -12.32 -25.93 -4.18
CA GLU A 219 -12.24 -25.93 -2.73
C GLU A 219 -10.86 -26.38 -2.23
N GLU A 220 -10.35 -25.65 -1.25
CA GLU A 220 -9.08 -25.87 -0.57
C GLU A 220 -9.30 -25.72 0.96
N THR A 221 -8.40 -26.30 1.75
CA THR A 221 -8.40 -26.12 3.22
C THR A 221 -7.05 -25.59 3.68
N ALA A 222 -7.04 -24.61 4.59
CA ALA A 222 -5.82 -24.05 5.15
C ALA A 222 -6.02 -23.60 6.61
N ALA A 223 -4.93 -23.53 7.38
CA ALA A 223 -4.94 -22.96 8.74
C ALA A 223 -4.80 -21.42 8.73
N SER A 224 -4.26 -20.86 7.65
CA SER A 224 -4.22 -19.42 7.37
C SER A 224 -4.08 -19.21 5.86
N ALA A 225 -4.52 -18.05 5.37
CA ALA A 225 -4.36 -17.67 3.96
C ALA A 225 -3.97 -16.19 3.83
N ILE A 226 -3.16 -15.89 2.83
CA ILE A 226 -2.86 -14.52 2.42
C ILE A 226 -3.21 -14.37 0.93
N VAL A 227 -4.20 -13.53 0.64
CA VAL A 227 -4.56 -13.11 -0.71
C VAL A 227 -3.79 -11.82 -1.02
N THR A 228 -2.86 -11.86 -1.97
CA THR A 228 -1.92 -10.76 -2.25
C THR A 228 -1.95 -10.30 -3.70
N LYS A 229 -1.78 -8.98 -3.89
CA LYS A 229 -1.52 -8.29 -5.15
C LYS A 229 -0.04 -8.20 -5.48
N GLY A 230 0.82 -8.10 -4.46
CA GLY A 230 2.26 -7.93 -4.60
C GLY A 230 3.06 -9.14 -4.15
N ARG A 231 4.36 -9.12 -4.46
CA ARG A 231 5.32 -10.16 -4.11
C ARG A 231 5.72 -10.08 -2.65
N LEU A 232 5.70 -8.88 -2.08
CA LEU A 232 6.24 -8.58 -0.77
C LEU A 232 5.18 -8.64 0.34
N TYR A 233 5.59 -9.16 1.49
CA TYR A 233 4.80 -9.21 2.72
C TYR A 233 5.63 -8.73 3.91
N ALA A 234 4.97 -8.06 4.87
CA ALA A 234 5.56 -7.57 6.11
C ALA A 234 6.89 -6.78 5.94
N GLY A 235 7.01 -6.01 4.85
CA GLY A 235 8.22 -5.26 4.52
C GLY A 235 8.81 -5.71 3.19
N ARG A 236 10.01 -6.29 3.24
CA ARG A 236 10.79 -6.71 2.07
C ARG A 236 10.78 -8.21 1.85
N PHE A 237 9.95 -8.94 2.59
CA PHE A 237 10.01 -10.39 2.60
C PHE A 237 9.17 -10.95 1.45
N LEU A 238 9.73 -11.93 0.75
CA LEU A 238 9.12 -12.50 -0.44
C LEU A 238 8.06 -13.54 -0.02
N LEU A 239 6.81 -13.28 -0.38
CA LEU A 239 5.69 -14.18 -0.17
C LEU A 239 5.26 -14.87 -1.47
N ALA A 240 4.97 -14.09 -2.52
CA ALA A 240 4.40 -14.59 -3.76
C ALA A 240 5.25 -14.13 -4.96
N PRO A 241 6.27 -14.91 -5.38
CA PRO A 241 7.25 -14.45 -6.36
C PRO A 241 6.68 -13.99 -7.71
N GLY A 242 5.57 -14.58 -8.15
CA GLY A 242 4.88 -14.27 -9.42
C GLY A 242 3.74 -13.26 -9.31
N ALA A 243 3.49 -12.68 -8.13
CA ALA A 243 2.46 -11.65 -7.97
C ALA A 243 2.88 -10.34 -8.66
N ASP A 244 1.92 -9.70 -9.32
CA ASP A 244 2.12 -8.40 -9.95
C ASP A 244 0.90 -7.50 -9.63
N PRO A 245 1.08 -6.35 -8.96
CA PRO A 245 -0.01 -5.43 -8.66
C PRO A 245 -0.62 -4.78 -9.92
N HIS A 246 0.08 -4.83 -11.06
CA HIS A 246 -0.37 -4.33 -12.36
C HIS A 246 -1.23 -5.35 -13.14
N GLU A 247 -1.31 -6.61 -12.69
CA GLU A 247 -2.16 -7.63 -13.32
C GLU A 247 -3.48 -7.84 -12.56
N GLU A 248 -4.48 -8.36 -13.27
CA GLU A 248 -5.72 -8.82 -12.65
C GLU A 248 -5.54 -10.15 -11.88
N GLY A 249 -6.43 -10.34 -10.91
CA GLY A 249 -6.44 -11.51 -10.03
C GLY A 249 -5.46 -11.38 -8.85
N PHE A 250 -5.22 -12.50 -8.19
CA PHE A 250 -4.51 -12.58 -6.93
C PHE A 250 -3.58 -13.78 -6.93
N HIS A 251 -2.53 -13.70 -6.12
CA HIS A 251 -1.87 -14.89 -5.60
C HIS A 251 -2.39 -15.16 -4.20
N VAL A 252 -2.65 -16.43 -3.88
CA VAL A 252 -3.16 -16.88 -2.60
C VAL A 252 -2.16 -17.84 -2.00
N ALA A 253 -1.47 -17.38 -0.95
CA ALA A 253 -0.59 -18.22 -0.16
C ALA A 253 -1.43 -18.95 0.91
N LEU A 254 -1.53 -20.27 0.79
CA LEU A 254 -2.22 -21.16 1.71
C LEU A 254 -1.23 -21.81 2.66
N PHE A 255 -1.41 -21.59 3.95
CA PHE A 255 -0.61 -22.22 5.00
C PHE A 255 -1.37 -23.44 5.51
N ARG A 256 -0.93 -24.63 5.10
CA ARG A 256 -1.67 -25.88 5.34
C ARG A 256 -1.53 -26.38 6.77
N ASP A 257 -0.34 -26.26 7.36
CA ASP A 257 -0.05 -26.81 8.67
C ASP A 257 -0.53 -25.85 9.77
N ALA A 258 -1.23 -26.40 10.76
CA ALA A 258 -1.74 -25.66 11.92
C ALA A 258 -0.77 -25.70 13.11
N GLY A 259 -0.92 -24.75 14.03
CA GLY A 259 -0.25 -24.75 15.32
C GLY A 259 1.02 -23.90 15.40
N VAL A 260 1.50 -23.72 16.64
CA VAL A 260 2.62 -22.83 16.99
C VAL A 260 3.91 -23.24 16.26
N LEU A 261 4.22 -24.54 16.21
CA LEU A 261 5.45 -25.01 15.54
C LEU A 261 5.43 -24.70 14.04
N ALA A 262 4.29 -24.89 13.37
CA ALA A 262 4.12 -24.53 11.96
C ALA A 262 4.30 -23.02 11.76
N ALA A 263 3.63 -22.20 12.57
CA ALA A 263 3.73 -20.75 12.53
C ALA A 263 5.16 -20.24 12.76
N MET A 264 5.91 -20.82 13.71
CA MET A 264 7.32 -20.52 13.93
C MET A 264 8.17 -20.89 12.70
N ARG A 265 7.92 -22.06 12.11
CA ARG A 265 8.62 -22.54 10.92
C ARG A 265 8.41 -21.59 9.73
N TYR A 266 7.17 -21.19 9.47
CA TYR A 266 6.83 -20.22 8.42
C TYR A 266 7.45 -18.85 8.70
N GLY A 267 7.37 -18.38 9.94
CA GLY A 267 7.97 -17.12 10.38
C GLY A 267 9.49 -17.07 10.20
N ALA A 268 10.19 -18.20 10.41
CA ALA A 268 11.63 -18.33 10.19
C ALA A 268 11.99 -18.42 8.69
N ALA A 269 11.17 -19.10 7.88
CA ALA A 269 11.41 -19.24 6.44
C ALA A 269 11.18 -17.95 5.64
N LEU A 270 10.31 -17.06 6.13
CA LEU A 270 9.98 -15.78 5.49
C LEU A 270 11.20 -14.85 5.31
N PRO A 271 11.99 -14.50 6.35
CA PRO A 271 13.18 -13.66 6.19
C PRO A 271 14.31 -14.36 5.41
N LEU A 272 14.32 -15.70 5.37
CA LEU A 272 15.27 -16.49 4.60
C LEU A 272 14.92 -16.57 3.10
N GLY A 273 13.74 -16.07 2.69
CA GLY A 273 13.27 -16.16 1.31
C GLY A 273 12.89 -17.58 0.86
N CYS A 274 12.81 -18.53 1.80
CA CYS A 274 12.50 -19.93 1.52
C CYS A 274 10.99 -20.22 1.58
N LEU A 275 10.19 -19.31 2.15
CA LEU A 275 8.76 -19.51 2.36
C LEU A 275 8.00 -19.94 1.08
N PRO A 276 8.24 -19.35 -0.10
CA PRO A 276 7.51 -19.73 -1.31
C PRO A 276 7.74 -21.15 -1.82
N ARG A 277 8.79 -21.84 -1.34
CA ARG A 277 9.15 -23.20 -1.75
C ARG A 277 8.98 -24.20 -0.60
N MET A 278 8.44 -23.75 0.53
CA MET A 278 8.40 -24.51 1.76
C MET A 278 7.24 -25.50 1.72
N ARG A 279 7.48 -26.75 2.14
CA ARG A 279 6.40 -27.74 2.34
C ARG A 279 5.34 -27.18 3.30
N GLY A 280 4.07 -27.34 2.92
CA GLY A 280 2.93 -26.83 3.68
C GLY A 280 2.59 -25.37 3.35
N VAL A 281 3.25 -24.77 2.35
CA VAL A 281 2.85 -23.49 1.74
C VAL A 281 2.57 -23.74 0.27
N ASP A 282 1.31 -23.52 -0.14
CA ASP A 282 0.94 -23.51 -1.55
C ASP A 282 0.67 -22.07 -1.99
N ILE A 283 1.12 -21.69 -3.18
CA ILE A 283 0.84 -20.37 -3.76
C ILE A 283 0.09 -20.59 -5.06
N LEU A 284 -1.19 -20.25 -5.04
CA LEU A 284 -2.12 -20.47 -6.16
C LEU A 284 -2.56 -19.14 -6.74
N ARG A 285 -2.88 -19.09 -8.03
CA ARG A 285 -3.49 -17.92 -8.67
C ARG A 285 -5.00 -18.08 -8.67
N ALA A 286 -5.73 -17.00 -8.36
CA ALA A 286 -7.19 -16.97 -8.43
C ALA A 286 -7.69 -15.57 -8.82
N ARG A 287 -8.89 -15.47 -9.41
CA ARG A 287 -9.58 -14.19 -9.67
C ARG A 287 -10.68 -13.91 -8.65
N GLU A 288 -11.33 -14.96 -8.17
CA GLU A 288 -12.32 -14.94 -7.11
C GLU A 288 -11.86 -15.83 -5.96
N VAL A 289 -11.89 -15.27 -4.75
CA VAL A 289 -11.51 -15.99 -3.52
C VAL A 289 -12.63 -15.87 -2.51
N ARG A 290 -13.09 -16.97 -1.92
CA ARG A 290 -13.96 -16.95 -0.75
C ARG A 290 -13.24 -17.58 0.43
N LEU A 291 -13.22 -16.88 1.55
CA LEU A 291 -12.64 -17.36 2.79
C LEU A 291 -13.78 -17.58 3.77
N GLU A 292 -13.90 -18.82 4.25
CA GLU A 292 -14.99 -19.24 5.10
C GLU A 292 -14.49 -20.01 6.31
N GLY A 293 -15.10 -19.73 7.45
CA GLY A 293 -14.76 -20.34 8.73
C GLY A 293 -15.47 -19.61 9.85
N GLN A 294 -15.46 -20.21 11.04
CA GLN A 294 -16.11 -19.64 12.21
C GLN A 294 -15.24 -18.55 12.84
N ASP A 295 -15.66 -17.29 12.68
CA ASP A 295 -15.04 -16.11 13.29
C ASP A 295 -13.51 -16.00 13.09
N ILE A 296 -13.02 -16.42 11.92
CA ILE A 296 -11.58 -16.34 11.61
C ILE A 296 -11.23 -14.87 11.34
N PRO A 297 -10.29 -14.28 12.10
CA PRO A 297 -9.93 -12.88 11.92
C PRO A 297 -9.39 -12.60 10.53
N LEU A 298 -9.72 -11.41 10.02
CA LEU A 298 -9.23 -10.88 8.75
C LEU A 298 -8.45 -9.58 8.96
N GLN A 299 -7.44 -9.36 8.14
CA GLN A 299 -6.73 -8.09 8.05
C GLN A 299 -6.53 -7.69 6.60
N ALA A 300 -6.53 -6.39 6.34
CA ALA A 300 -6.30 -5.83 5.02
C ALA A 300 -5.28 -4.70 5.12
N ASP A 301 -4.23 -4.76 4.30
CA ASP A 301 -3.13 -3.79 4.26
C ASP A 301 -2.54 -3.44 5.65
N GLY A 302 -2.54 -4.41 6.57
CA GLY A 302 -2.02 -4.27 7.94
C GLY A 302 -3.02 -3.75 8.98
N ASP A 303 -4.29 -3.58 8.63
CA ASP A 303 -5.37 -3.16 9.52
C ASP A 303 -6.46 -4.21 9.69
N ALA A 304 -7.14 -4.20 10.85
CA ALA A 304 -8.20 -5.15 11.15
C ALA A 304 -9.37 -4.98 10.18
N ALA A 305 -9.84 -6.09 9.60
CA ALA A 305 -10.84 -6.14 8.55
C ALA A 305 -12.04 -7.05 8.92
N GLY A 306 -12.38 -7.14 10.19
CA GLY A 306 -13.46 -8.03 10.66
C GLY A 306 -13.06 -9.51 10.64
N CYS A 307 -14.01 -10.39 10.36
CA CYS A 307 -13.85 -11.84 10.35
C CYS A 307 -14.52 -12.48 9.12
N THR A 308 -14.22 -13.76 8.87
CA THR A 308 -14.93 -14.60 7.88
C THR A 308 -16.43 -14.71 8.17
N PRO A 309 -17.27 -14.99 7.16
CA PRO A 309 -16.92 -15.22 5.76
C PRO A 309 -16.68 -13.91 4.99
N VAL A 310 -15.84 -13.99 3.95
CA VAL A 310 -15.58 -12.86 3.04
C VAL A 310 -15.40 -13.36 1.61
N ALA A 311 -15.97 -12.63 0.65
CA ALA A 311 -15.74 -12.83 -0.78
C ALA A 311 -14.80 -11.75 -1.30
N ILE A 312 -13.79 -12.13 -2.07
CA ILE A 312 -12.75 -11.25 -2.57
C ILE A 312 -12.73 -11.37 -4.09
N GLY A 313 -12.77 -10.22 -4.76
CA GLY A 313 -12.67 -10.12 -6.21
C GLY A 313 -11.95 -8.83 -6.61
N ALA A 314 -11.87 -8.57 -7.91
CA ALA A 314 -11.34 -7.32 -8.41
C ALA A 314 -12.20 -6.13 -7.98
N ALA A 315 -11.55 -4.99 -7.70
CA ALA A 315 -12.26 -3.72 -7.61
C ALA A 315 -12.92 -3.38 -8.96
N PRO A 316 -14.05 -2.63 -8.99
CA PRO A 316 -14.78 -2.35 -10.23
C PRO A 316 -13.98 -1.65 -11.32
N LYS A 317 -12.95 -0.89 -10.93
CA LYS A 317 -12.08 -0.13 -11.83
C LYS A 317 -10.63 -0.24 -11.37
N ALA A 318 -9.72 -0.47 -12.32
CA ALA A 318 -8.30 -0.32 -12.09
C ALA A 318 -7.96 1.15 -11.74
N MET A 319 -7.05 1.33 -10.81
CA MET A 319 -6.59 2.64 -10.36
C MET A 319 -5.34 3.05 -11.13
N ARG A 320 -5.15 4.35 -11.38
CA ARG A 320 -3.85 4.85 -11.86
C ARG A 320 -2.95 5.10 -10.66
N ILE A 321 -1.68 4.71 -10.73
CA ILE A 321 -0.68 5.00 -9.70
C ILE A 321 0.56 5.62 -10.35
N VAL A 322 1.12 6.65 -9.70
CA VAL A 322 2.35 7.30 -10.16
C VAL A 322 3.54 6.40 -9.84
N VAL A 323 4.36 6.13 -10.86
CA VAL A 323 5.52 5.21 -10.80
C VAL A 323 6.76 5.86 -11.44
N PRO A 324 7.99 5.38 -11.13
CA PRO A 324 9.23 5.93 -11.69
C PRO A 324 9.34 5.91 -13.22
#